data_AF-A0A133UMY5-F1
#
_entry.id   AF-A0A133UMY5-F1
#
_cell.length_a   1.000
_cell.length_b   1.000
_cell.length_c   1.000
_cell.angle_alpha   90.00
_cell.angle_beta   90.00
_cell.angle_gamma   90.00
#
_symmetry.space_group_name_H-M   'P 1'
#
loop_
_entity.id
_entity.type
_entity.pdbx_description
1 polymer ?
#
loop_
_entity_poly.entity_id
_entity_poly.type
_entity_poly.pdbx_seq_one_letter_code
_entity_poly.pdbx_strand_id
1 'polypeptide(L)' 'MALERKVEIKQSKNAHTQYLVIPSSVVQDSQYPFKADEEVKITVDPEMKRIIVERGEERGEEK' A
#
# COMPACT_ATOMS: atom_id res chain seq x y z
N MET A 1 18.04 7.03 -4.96
CA MET A 1 18.26 5.59 -4.68
C MET A 1 16.94 5.05 -4.19
N ALA A 2 16.45 3.91 -4.68
CA ALA A 2 15.20 3.33 -4.19
C ALA A 2 15.45 2.59 -2.87
N LEU A 3 14.60 2.81 -1.87
CA LEU A 3 14.64 2.08 -0.60
C LEU A 3 13.96 0.72 -0.77
N GLU A 4 14.74 -0.36 -0.71
CA GLU A 4 14.23 -1.74 -0.80
C GLU A 4 14.33 -2.45 0.55
N ARG A 5 13.21 -3.00 1.01
CA ARG A 5 13.13 -3.82 2.23
C ARG A 5 12.22 -5.03 1.99
N LYS A 6 12.69 -6.20 2.42
CA LYS A 6 11.87 -7.42 2.46
C LYS A 6 11.02 -7.41 3.70
N VAL A 7 9.72 -7.62 3.53
CA VAL A 7 8.74 -7.74 4.62
C VAL A 7 7.92 -9.01 4.42
N GLU A 8 7.41 -9.56 5.52
CA GLU A 8 6.54 -10.73 5.49
C GLU A 8 5.07 -10.27 5.58
N ILE A 9 4.22 -10.83 4.72
CA ILE A 9 2.77 -10.62 4.80
C ILE A 9 2.25 -11.37 6.03
N LYS A 10 1.57 -10.66 6.93
CA LYS A 10 0.97 -11.25 8.13
C LYS A 10 -0.50 -11.53 7.87
N GLN A 11 -0.94 -12.76 8.15
CA GLN A 11 -2.34 -13.14 8.04
C GLN A 11 -3.00 -13.09 9.41
N SER A 12 -4.14 -12.39 9.52
CA SER A 12 -4.98 -12.54 10.70
C SER A 12 -5.74 -13.85 10.61
N LYS A 13 -5.57 -14.69 11.64
CA LYS A 13 -6.21 -16.01 11.73
C LYS A 13 -7.74 -15.94 11.74
N ASN A 14 -8.30 -14.79 12.12
CA ASN A 14 -9.74 -14.67 12.38
C ASN A 14 -10.46 -13.79 11.35
N ALA A 15 -9.75 -12.97 10.58
CA ALA A 15 -10.37 -11.90 9.77
C ALA A 15 -10.33 -12.15 8.25
N HIS A 16 -9.85 -13.31 7.78
CA HIS A 16 -9.60 -13.58 6.34
C HIS A 16 -8.84 -12.43 5.64
N THR A 17 -8.06 -11.68 6.40
CA THR A 17 -7.39 -10.45 5.96
C THR A 17 -5.89 -10.64 6.11
N GLN A 18 -5.16 -10.19 5.11
CA GLN A 18 -3.70 -10.12 5.11
C GLN A 18 -3.26 -8.66 5.28
N TYR A 19 -2.21 -8.47 6.08
CA TYR A 19 -1.63 -7.17 6.38
C TYR A 19 -0.20 -7.14 5.88
N LEU A 20 0.15 -6.06 5.19
CA LEU A 20 1.52 -5.72 4.88
C LEU A 20 1.95 -4.58 5.81
N VAL A 21 2.98 -4.81 6.60
CA VAL A 21 3.53 -3.79 7.50
C VAL A 21 4.62 -3.05 6.77
N ILE A 22 4.41 -1.75 6.53
CA ILE A 22 5.42 -0.87 5.95
C ILE A 22 6.30 -0.35 7.09
N PRO A 23 7.61 -0.65 7.12
CA PRO A 23 8.49 -0.20 8.19
C PRO A 23 8.57 1.33 8.25
N SER A 24 8.70 1.89 9.45
CA SER A 24 8.83 3.34 9.65
C SER A 24 9.96 3.96 8.83
N SER A 25 11.07 3.23 8.63
CA SER A 25 12.19 3.67 7.80
C SER A 25 11.82 3.90 6.33
N VAL A 26 10.80 3.21 5.83
CA VAL A 26 10.27 3.42 4.46
C VAL A 26 9.28 4.57 4.45
N VAL A 27 8.42 4.67 5.47
CA VAL A 27 7.44 5.77 5.60
C VAL A 27 8.09 7.14 5.77
N GLN A 28 9.24 7.20 6.45
CA GLN A 28 10.00 8.44 6.66
C GLN A 28 10.75 8.92 5.40
N ASP A 29 10.78 8.11 4.34
CA ASP A 29 11.45 8.50 3.11
C ASP A 29 10.64 9.55 2.34
N SER A 30 11.31 10.57 1.82
CA SER A 30 10.68 11.66 1.07
C SER A 30 9.94 11.21 -0.19
N GLN A 31 10.26 10.03 -0.73
CA GLN A 31 9.63 9.45 -1.90
C GLN A 31 8.41 8.57 -1.54
N TYR A 32 8.13 8.36 -0.25
CA TYR A 32 6.98 7.59 0.18
C TYR A 32 5.68 8.28 -0.28
N PRO A 33 4.86 7.63 -1.12
CA PRO A 33 3.79 8.32 -1.81
C PRO A 33 2.55 8.50 -0.94
N PHE A 34 2.51 7.95 0.28
CA PHE A 34 1.29 7.89 1.09
C PHE A 34 1.35 8.72 2.37
N LYS A 35 0.17 9.09 2.90
CA LYS A 35 -0.01 9.68 4.23
C LYS A 35 -0.72 8.72 5.17
N ALA A 36 -0.55 8.93 6.47
CA ALA A 36 -1.34 8.21 7.46
C ALA A 36 -2.83 8.50 7.24
N ASP A 37 -3.65 7.45 7.39
CA ASP A 37 -5.11 7.51 7.31
C ASP A 37 -5.69 7.93 5.94
N GLU A 38 -4.89 7.94 4.88
CA GLU A 38 -5.41 8.18 3.53
C GLU A 38 -6.06 6.92 2.93
N GLU A 39 -7.09 7.11 2.11
CA GLU A 39 -7.69 6.03 1.34
C GLU A 39 -6.81 5.67 0.14
N VAL A 40 -6.57 4.38 -0.05
CA VAL A 40 -5.74 3.86 -1.14
C VAL A 40 -6.50 2.84 -1.97
N LYS A 41 -6.21 2.80 -3.26
CA LYS A 41 -6.70 1.79 -4.18
C LYS A 41 -5.66 0.68 -4.29
N ILE A 42 -6.11 -0.56 -4.13
CA ILE A 42 -5.26 -1.75 -4.30
C ILE A 42 -5.71 -2.49 -5.56
N THR A 43 -4.79 -2.72 -6.48
CA THR A 43 -5.01 -3.46 -7.72
C THR A 43 -4.04 -4.63 -7.79
N VAL A 44 -4.52 -5.82 -8.20
CA VAL A 44 -3.67 -6.98 -8.47
C VAL A 44 -3.39 -7.05 -9.96
N ASP A 45 -2.11 -6.99 -10.33
CA ASP A 45 -1.64 -7.18 -11.71
C ASP A 45 -1.28 -8.67 -11.88
N PRO A 46 -2.13 -9.47 -12.57
CA PRO A 46 -1.93 -10.91 -12.70
C PRO A 46 -0.76 -11.27 -13.62
N GLU A 47 -0.43 -10.40 -14.58
CA GLU A 47 0.63 -10.66 -15.57
C GLU A 47 2.00 -10.51 -14.92
N MET A 48 2.19 -9.44 -14.14
CA MET A 48 3.45 -9.15 -13.45
C MET A 48 3.51 -9.75 -12.04
N LYS A 49 2.45 -10.42 -11.57
CA LYS A 49 2.34 -11.05 -10.24
C LYS A 49 2.68 -10.08 -9.11
N ARG A 50 2.14 -8.88 -9.16
CA ARG A 50 2.40 -7.81 -8.17
C ARG A 50 1.12 -7.14 -7.72
N ILE A 51 1.18 -6.55 -6.54
CA ILE A 51 0.14 -5.66 -6.02
C ILE A 51 0.60 -4.23 -6.27
N ILE A 52 -0.30 -3.43 -6.84
CA ILE A 52 -0.11 -2.00 -7.07
C ILE A 52 -1.01 -1.28 -6.07
N VAL A 53 -0.41 -0.37 -5.29
CA VAL A 53 -1.12 0.49 -4.35
C VAL A 53 -0.99 1.92 -4.88
N GLU A 54 -2.11 2.60 -5.05
CA GLU A 54 -2.20 3.97 -5.57
C GLU A 54 -3.04 4.80 -4.61
N ARG A 55 -2.83 6.13 -4.60
CA ARG A 55 -3.72 7.03 -3.86
C ARG A 55 -5.14 6.84 -4.37
N GLY A 56 -6.10 6.68 -3.48
CA GLY A 56 -7.51 6.73 -3.85
C GLY A 56 -7.80 8.12 -4.37
N GLU A 57 -8.26 8.23 -5.62
CA GLU A 57 -8.82 9.50 -6.07
C GLU A 57 -10.01 9.81 -5.15
N GLU A 58 -9.95 10.93 -4.42
CA GLU A 58 -11.16 11.51 -3.85
C GLU A 58 -12.13 11.62 -5.02
N ARG A 59 -13.30 10.97 -4.93
CA ARG A 59 -14.38 11.19 -5.89
C ARG A 59 -14.63 12.69 -5.91
N GLY A 60 -14.06 13.38 -6.90
CA GLY A 60 -14.50 14.70 -7.27
C GLY A 60 -15.98 14.55 -7.60
N GLU A 61 -16.83 15.15 -6.77
CA GLU A 61 -18.22 15.39 -7.14
C GLU A 61 -18.21 16.05 -8.52
N GLU A 62 -18.65 15.31 -9.54
CA GLU A 62 -19.00 15.88 -10.83
C GLU A 62 -20.07 16.95 -10.57
N LYS A 63 -19.69 18.22 -10.73
CA LYS A 63 -20.62 19.36 -10.76
C LYS A 63 -21.19 19.56 -12.15
#